data_AF-A0A0T5Z2C3-F1
#
_entry.id   AF-A0A0T5Z2C3-F1
#
_cell.length_a   1.000
_cell.length_b   1.000
_cell.length_c   1.000
_cell.angle_alpha   90.00
_cell.angle_beta   90.00
_cell.angle_gamma   90.00
#
_symmetry.space_group_name_H-M   'P 1'
#
loop_
_entity.id
_entity.type
_entity.pdbx_description
1 polymer ?
#
loop_
_entity_poly.entity_id
_entity_poly.type
_entity_poly.pdbx_seq_one_letter_code
_entity_poly.pdbx_strand_id
1 'polypeptide(L)'
;VTNPITIPPIFFFAYLVGTWVIGAPPEMESFELSMEWIENGGLNGVWEPFLLGCLICGTVSALVSYFGIRGLWRLHIINHMKRRRQQRKSA
;
A
#
# COMPACT_ATOMS: atom_id res chain seq x y z
N VAL A 1 9.15 3.35 8.94
CA VAL A 1 10.58 2.98 8.78
C VAL A 1 10.79 2.69 7.31
N THR A 2 11.37 3.63 6.57
CA THR A 2 11.72 3.49 5.15
C THR A 2 13.23 3.63 5.08
N ASN A 3 13.93 2.62 4.57
CA ASN A 3 15.38 2.66 4.46
C ASN A 3 15.76 2.95 2.98
N PRO A 4 17.02 3.32 2.70
CA PRO A 4 17.46 3.63 1.33
C PRO A 4 17.26 2.48 0.33
N ILE A 5 17.09 1.24 0.81
CA ILE A 5 16.86 0.05 -0.01
C ILE A 5 15.36 -0.10 -0.31
N THR A 6 14.47 0.27 0.61
CA THR A 6 13.02 0.11 0.46
C THR A 6 12.32 1.33 -0.15
N ILE A 7 12.94 2.51 -0.11
CA ILE A 7 12.42 3.71 -0.77
C ILE A 7 12.24 3.49 -2.29
N PRO A 8 13.27 3.07 -3.06
CA PRO A 8 13.14 2.92 -4.50
C PRO A 8 12.00 1.99 -4.95
N PRO A 9 11.87 0.75 -4.44
CA PRO A 9 10.80 -0.15 -4.89
C PRO A 9 9.41 0.33 -4.48
N ILE A 10 9.25 0.94 -3.29
CA ILE A 10 7.95 1.48 -2.84
C ILE A 10 7.51 2.62 -3.75
N PHE A 11 8.43 3.53 -4.07
CA PHE A 11 8.12 4.72 -4.86
C PHE A 11 7.87 4.37 -6.32
N PHE A 12 8.65 3.43 -6.86
CA PHE A 12 8.43 2.88 -8.20
C PHE A 12 7.05 2.19 -8.30
N PHE A 13 6.67 1.41 -7.29
CA PHE A 13 5.35 0.78 -7.25
C PHE A 13 4.23 1.81 -7.24
N ALA A 14 4.35 2.88 -6.43
CA ALA A 14 3.37 3.95 -6.42
C ALA A 14 3.26 4.66 -7.78
N TYR A 15 4.40 4.97 -8.43
CA TYR A 15 4.40 5.54 -9.78
C TYR A 15 3.75 4.61 -10.82
N LEU A 16 4.04 3.31 -10.76
CA LEU A 16 3.44 2.32 -11.65
C LEU A 16 1.92 2.25 -11.49
N VAL A 17 1.43 2.26 -10.25
CA VAL A 17 -0.02 2.30 -9.97
C VAL A 17 -0.65 3.58 -10.52
N GLY A 18 0.02 4.72 -10.34
CA GLY A 18 -0.45 6.00 -10.85
C GLY A 18 -0.51 6.10 -12.38
N THR A 19 0.57 5.72 -13.06
CA THR A 19 0.64 5.71 -14.52
C THR A 19 -0.37 4.73 -15.13
N TRP A 20 -0.58 3.58 -14.50
CA TRP A 20 -1.61 2.62 -14.90
C TRP A 20 -3.02 3.23 -14.85
N VAL A 21 -3.29 4.08 -13.86
CA VAL A 21 -4.60 4.74 -13.70
C VAL A 21 -4.78 5.91 -14.67
N ILE A 22 -3.72 6.67 -14.94
CA ILE A 22 -3.75 7.80 -15.90
C ILE A 22 -3.72 7.31 -17.36
N GLY A 23 -3.22 6.10 -17.63
CA GLY A 23 -3.07 5.57 -18.98
C GLY A 23 -1.93 6.22 -19.76
N ALA A 24 -1.03 6.93 -19.08
CA ALA A 24 0.17 7.51 -19.68
C ALA A 24 1.24 6.42 -19.87
N PRO A 25 1.96 6.40 -21.01
CA PRO A 25 3.08 5.49 -21.17
C PRO A 25 4.13 5.77 -20.09
N PRO A 26 4.66 4.75 -19.41
CA PRO A 26 5.69 4.97 -18.40
C PRO A 26 6.94 5.51 -19.11
N GLU A 27 7.23 6.80 -18.91
CA GLU A 27 8.48 7.42 -19.35
C GLU A 27 9.62 6.84 -18.50
N MET A 28 10.19 5.73 -18.95
CA MET A 28 11.27 4.99 -18.26
C MET A 28 12.66 5.58 -18.52
N GLU A 29 12.79 6.68 -19.26
CA GLU A 29 14.11 7.15 -19.74
C GLU A 29 14.93 7.95 -18.72
N SER A 30 14.38 8.35 -17.56
CA SER A 30 15.14 9.14 -16.59
C SER A 30 14.70 9.00 -15.13
N PHE A 31 14.09 7.88 -14.74
CA PHE A 31 13.65 7.67 -13.36
C PHE A 31 14.80 7.15 -12.48
N GLU A 32 15.82 7.97 -12.27
CA GLU A 32 16.74 7.75 -11.15
C GLU A 32 16.15 8.41 -9.92
N LEU A 33 15.50 7.62 -9.06
CA LEU A 33 14.93 8.12 -7.81
C LEU A 33 16.03 8.33 -6.76
N SER A 34 16.96 9.24 -7.07
CA SER A 34 17.96 9.76 -6.15
C SER A 34 17.44 11.04 -5.50
N MET A 35 17.89 11.34 -4.27
CA MET A 35 17.54 12.61 -3.61
C MET A 35 17.99 13.81 -4.45
N GLU A 36 19.12 13.67 -5.14
CA GLU A 36 19.70 14.67 -6.02
C GLU A 36 18.83 14.92 -7.28
N TRP A 37 18.20 13.89 -7.84
CA TRP A 37 17.29 14.02 -8.98
C TRP A 37 15.97 14.73 -8.62
N ILE A 38 15.46 14.45 -7.41
CA ILE A 38 14.27 15.12 -6.86
C ILE A 38 14.55 16.62 -6.66
N GLU A 39 15.70 16.97 -6.11
CA GLU A 39 16.12 18.35 -5.86
C GLU A 39 16.37 19.13 -7.17
N ASN A 40 16.85 18.46 -8.22
CA ASN A 40 17.19 19.07 -9.51
C ASN A 40 16.01 19.23 -10.48
N GLY A 41 14.76 19.05 -10.02
CA GLY A 41 13.57 19.28 -10.84
C GLY A 41 13.17 18.10 -11.75
N GLY A 42 13.69 16.89 -11.49
CA GLY A 42 13.28 15.66 -12.16
C GLY A 42 11.80 15.29 -11.95
N LEU A 43 11.14 15.92 -10.98
CA LEU A 43 9.73 15.70 -10.70
C LEU A 43 8.79 16.11 -11.85
N ASN A 44 9.19 17.04 -12.74
CA ASN A 44 8.32 17.59 -13.78
C ASN A 44 7.75 16.47 -14.68
N GLY A 45 6.42 16.27 -14.65
CA GLY A 45 5.71 15.22 -15.40
C GLY A 45 5.50 13.90 -14.64
N VAL A 46 6.42 13.54 -13.75
CA VAL A 46 6.38 12.27 -12.98
C VAL A 46 5.62 12.40 -11.66
N TRP A 47 5.58 13.60 -11.08
CA TRP A 47 4.96 13.88 -9.79
C TRP A 47 3.46 13.60 -9.76
N GLU A 48 2.75 13.85 -10.86
CA GLU A 48 1.30 13.69 -10.97
C GLU A 48 0.85 12.23 -10.84
N PRO A 49 1.30 11.28 -11.70
CA PRO A 49 0.99 9.86 -11.51
C PRO A 49 1.51 9.36 -10.17
N PHE A 50 2.70 9.77 -9.73
CA PHE A 50 3.27 9.31 -8.46
C PHE A 50 2.38 9.63 -7.25
N LEU A 51 1.91 10.88 -7.12
CA LEU A 51 1.03 11.28 -6.02
C LEU A 51 -0.32 10.58 -6.09
N LEU A 52 -0.87 10.42 -7.30
CA LEU A 52 -2.12 9.67 -7.50
C LEU A 52 -1.97 8.22 -7.05
N GLY A 53 -0.88 7.57 -7.43
CA GLY A 53 -0.59 6.20 -7.01
C GLY A 53 -0.39 6.07 -5.51
N CYS A 54 0.27 7.05 -4.86
CA CYS A 54 0.36 7.11 -3.40
C CYS A 54 -1.01 7.20 -2.73
N LEU A 55 -1.88 8.08 -3.24
CA LEU A 55 -3.24 8.26 -2.73
C LEU A 55 -4.06 6.98 -2.85
N ILE A 56 -3.97 6.30 -3.99
CA ILE A 56 -4.68 5.04 -4.24
C ILE A 56 -4.18 3.94 -3.33
N CYS A 57 -2.86 3.72 -3.28
CA CYS A 57 -2.24 2.72 -2.41
C CYS A 57 -2.58 2.96 -0.94
N GLY A 58 -2.50 4.21 -0.48
CA GLY A 58 -2.87 4.59 0.88
C GLY A 58 -4.34 4.30 1.19
N THR A 59 -5.24 4.70 0.30
CA THR A 59 -6.69 4.49 0.46
C THR A 59 -7.06 3.00 0.47
N VAL A 60 -6.53 2.22 -0.47
CA VAL A 60 -6.76 0.78 -0.55
C VAL A 60 -6.20 0.08 0.69
N SER A 61 -4.97 0.42 1.10
CA SER A 61 -4.36 -0.14 2.29
C SER A 61 -5.16 0.17 3.56
N ALA A 62 -5.68 1.40 3.69
CA ALA A 62 -6.52 1.80 4.80
C ALA A 62 -7.84 1.01 4.84
N LEU A 63 -8.53 0.88 3.70
CA LEU A 63 -9.76 0.10 3.60
C LEU A 63 -9.52 -1.38 3.93
N VAL A 64 -8.51 -1.98 3.30
CA VAL A 64 -8.15 -3.39 3.53
C VAL A 64 -7.80 -3.63 4.99
N SER A 65 -7.00 -2.75 5.60
CA SER A 65 -6.62 -2.88 7.01
C SER A 65 -7.82 -2.73 7.94
N TYR A 66 -8.70 -1.76 7.68
CA TYR A 66 -9.90 -1.54 8.48
C TYR A 66 -10.83 -2.77 8.45
N PHE A 67 -11.20 -3.24 7.25
CA PHE A 67 -12.06 -4.41 7.10
C PHE A 67 -11.37 -5.70 7.56
N GLY A 68 -10.07 -5.82 7.32
CA GLY A 68 -9.24 -6.95 7.75
C GLY A 68 -9.20 -7.09 9.26
N ILE A 69 -8.87 -6.01 9.99
CA ILE A 69 -8.86 -6.01 11.47
C ILE A 69 -10.26 -6.30 12.01
N ARG A 70 -11.30 -5.67 11.46
CA ARG A 70 -12.68 -5.90 11.89
C ARG A 70 -13.13 -7.35 11.67
N GLY A 71 -12.76 -7.93 10.52
CA GLY A 71 -13.04 -9.32 10.18
C GLY A 71 -12.31 -10.30 11.10
N LEU A 72 -11.00 -10.10 11.29
CA LEU A 72 -10.17 -10.90 12.19
C LEU A 72 -10.69 -10.84 13.63
N TRP A 73 -11.07 -9.66 14.11
CA TRP A 73 -11.67 -9.51 15.43
C TRP A 73 -12.98 -10.28 15.57
N ARG A 74 -13.86 -10.20 14.55
CA ARG A 74 -15.12 -10.96 14.55
C ARG A 74 -14.87 -12.47 14.55
N LEU A 75 -13.93 -12.95 13.74
CA LEU A 75 -13.54 -14.36 13.71
C LEU A 75 -12.95 -14.81 15.06
N HIS A 76 -12.12 -13.97 15.66
CA HIS A 76 -11.52 -14.22 16.98
C HIS A 76 -12.59 -14.42 18.06
N ILE A 77 -13.60 -13.53 18.12
CA ILE A 77 -14.71 -13.64 19.09
C ILE A 77 -15.54 -14.90 18.85
N ILE A 78 -15.93 -15.18 17.61
CA ILE A 78 -16.73 -16.37 17.28
C ILE A 78 -15.98 -17.64 17.65
N ASN A 79 -14.69 -17.73 17.31
CA ASN A 79 -13.84 -18.86 17.66
C ASN A 79 -13.70 -19.01 19.19
N HIS A 80 -13.52 -17.91 19.91
CA HIS A 80 -13.45 -17.92 21.38
C HIS A 80 -14.76 -18.43 22.02
N MET A 81 -15.93 -17.98 21.53
CA MET A 81 -17.23 -18.49 22.00
C MET A 81 -17.47 -19.96 21.64
N LYS A 82 -17.06 -20.39 20.45
CA LYS A 82 -17.16 -21.80 20.00
C LYS A 82 -16.31 -22.72 20.89
N ARG A 83 -15.09 -22.28 21.23
CA ARG A 83 -14.16 -23.01 22.11
C ARG A 83 -14.74 -23.21 23.52
N ARG A 84 -15.40 -22.17 24.07
CA ARG A 84 -16.12 -22.26 25.35
C ARG A 84 -17.34 -23.20 25.30
N ARG A 85 -18.07 -23.23 24.17
CA ARG A 85 -19.20 -24.16 23.99
C ARG A 85 -18.75 -25.61 23.86
N GLN A 86 -17.62 -25.88 23.23
CA GLN A 86 -17.05 -27.23 23.13
C GLN A 86 -16.60 -27.75 24.49
N GLN A 87 -15.95 -26.93 25.32
CA GLN A 87 -15.57 -27.32 26.68
C GLN A 87 -16.77 -27.70 27.57
N ARG A 88 -17.93 -27.04 27.38
CA ARG A 88 -19.18 -27.39 28.10
C ARG A 88 -19.87 -28.66 27.60
N LYS A 89 -19.53 -29.18 26.41
CA LYS A 89 -20.10 -30.44 25.88
C LYS A 89 -19.24 -31.66 26.19
N SER A 90 -18.03 -31.46 26.72
CA SER A 90 -17.07 -32.52 27.04
C SER A 90 -16.89 -32.75 28.55
N ALA A 91 -17.65 -32.01 29.37
CA ALA A 91 -17.84 -32.23 30.80
C ALA A 91 -19.28 -32.71 31.01
#